data_AF-A0AAV7FWI3-F1
#
_entry.id   AF-A0AAV7FWI3-F1
#
_cell.length_a   1.000
_cell.length_b   1.000
_cell.length_c   1.000
_cell.angle_alpha   90.00
_cell.angle_beta   90.00
_cell.angle_gamma   90.00
#
_symmetry.space_group_name_H-M   'P 1'
#
loop_
_entity.id
_entity.type
_entity.pdbx_description
1 polymer ?
#
loop_
_entity_poly.entity_id
_entity_poly.type
_entity_poly.pdbx_seq_one_letter_code
_entity_poly.pdbx_strand_id
1 'polypeptide(L)'
;MSSLRSKGNNATTNGNGFGDVVLHPSLQKRVDEVLEFPLPGEEELCELLKLYLDKYIVKAGERKAGMLSLFKPQPQKIDIKGITDDILREAAAKTDGFSGREIAKLMASVQAAVYGSKDCELNSSLFREVVDYKVAEHQQ
;
A
#
# COMPACT_ATOMS: atom_id res chain seq x y z
N MET A 1 45.88 -7.49 46.78
CA MET A 1 45.14 -8.73 46.47
C MET A 1 44.10 -8.41 45.42
N SER A 2 44.51 -8.58 44.17
CA SER A 2 43.69 -8.50 42.96
C SER A 2 42.77 -9.71 42.89
N SER A 3 41.46 -9.50 42.71
CA SER A 3 40.54 -10.56 42.30
C SER A 3 39.97 -10.22 40.92
N LEU A 4 40.01 -11.24 40.08
CA LEU A 4 39.96 -11.20 38.64
C LEU A 4 38.52 -11.08 38.12
N ARG A 5 38.32 -10.12 37.23
CA ARG A 5 37.22 -10.11 36.27
C ARG A 5 37.46 -11.24 35.26
N SER A 6 36.62 -12.26 35.25
CA SER A 6 36.60 -13.29 34.20
C SER A 6 35.22 -13.38 33.53
N LYS A 7 35.25 -12.96 32.27
CA LYS A 7 34.46 -13.35 31.09
C LYS A 7 33.43 -14.48 31.25
N GLY A 8 32.22 -14.21 30.76
CA GLY A 8 31.24 -15.20 30.32
C GLY A 8 30.44 -14.62 29.16
N ASN A 9 30.86 -14.92 27.94
CA ASN A 9 30.18 -14.58 26.70
C ASN A 9 28.86 -15.35 26.62
N ASN A 10 27.75 -14.65 26.34
CA ASN A 10 26.61 -15.26 25.63
C ASN A 10 26.68 -14.67 24.22
N ALA A 11 27.50 -15.25 23.35
CA ALA A 11 27.04 -16.30 22.43
C ALA A 11 25.82 -15.80 21.64
N THR A 12 26.15 -14.99 20.62
CA THR A 12 25.39 -14.78 19.39
C THR A 12 24.54 -16.00 19.08
N THR A 13 23.22 -15.90 19.27
CA THR A 13 22.31 -16.80 18.57
C THR A 13 22.50 -16.49 17.10
N ASN A 14 23.02 -17.46 16.35
CA ASN A 14 23.17 -17.40 14.90
C ASN A 14 21.80 -17.15 14.27
N GLY A 15 21.40 -15.89 14.16
CA GLY A 15 20.25 -15.46 13.37
C GLY A 15 20.65 -15.57 11.91
N ASN A 16 19.97 -16.42 11.16
CA ASN A 16 20.10 -16.45 9.72
C ASN A 16 19.80 -15.02 9.22
N GLY A 17 20.66 -14.42 8.40
CA GLY A 17 20.48 -13.03 7.89
C GLY A 17 19.26 -12.83 6.98
N PHE A 18 18.37 -13.82 6.94
CA PHE A 18 17.17 -13.91 6.13
C PHE A 18 15.88 -13.83 6.96
N GLY A 19 15.97 -13.57 8.28
CA GLY A 19 14.82 -13.64 9.18
C GLY A 19 14.15 -15.01 9.14
N ASP A 20 12.82 -15.03 8.94
CA ASP A 20 12.01 -16.25 8.85
C ASP A 20 12.01 -16.90 7.45
N VAL A 21 12.74 -16.35 6.48
CA VAL A 21 12.73 -16.89 5.11
C VAL A 21 13.50 -18.21 5.03
N VAL A 22 12.79 -19.28 4.69
CA VAL A 22 13.37 -20.62 4.50
C VAL A 22 13.88 -20.78 3.07
N LEU A 23 15.19 -20.57 2.88
CA LEU A 23 15.87 -20.82 1.61
C LEU A 23 16.61 -22.17 1.63
N HIS A 24 16.65 -22.85 0.49
CA HIS A 24 17.48 -24.05 0.34
C HIS A 24 18.97 -23.70 0.57
N PRO A 25 19.78 -24.53 1.28
CA PRO A 25 21.16 -24.18 1.64
C PRO A 25 22.08 -23.84 0.46
N SER A 26 21.82 -24.38 -0.73
CA SER A 26 22.59 -24.05 -1.94
C SER A 26 22.33 -22.64 -2.48
N LEU A 27 21.17 -22.05 -2.17
CA LEU A 27 20.79 -20.70 -2.55
C LEU A 27 21.28 -19.67 -1.55
N GLN A 28 21.29 -20.01 -0.25
CA GLN A 28 21.83 -19.15 0.81
C GLN A 28 23.28 -18.74 0.54
N LYS A 29 24.09 -19.65 -0.02
CA LYS A 29 25.49 -19.38 -0.40
C LYS A 29 25.66 -18.44 -1.59
N ARG A 30 24.57 -18.08 -2.30
CA ARG A 30 24.59 -17.23 -3.50
C ARG A 30 24.00 -15.83 -3.24
N VAL A 31 23.59 -15.55 -2.01
CA VAL A 31 23.07 -14.23 -1.63
C VAL A 31 24.15 -13.54 -0.79
N ASP A 32 24.69 -12.46 -1.33
CA ASP A 32 25.72 -11.66 -0.66
C ASP A 32 25.11 -10.61 0.29
N GLU A 33 23.95 -10.05 -0.08
CA GLU A 33 23.28 -8.99 0.67
C GLU A 33 21.77 -9.23 0.76
N VAL A 34 21.18 -8.86 1.90
CA VAL A 34 19.74 -8.90 2.16
C VAL A 34 19.27 -7.49 2.49
N LEU A 35 18.22 -7.04 1.82
CA LEU A 35 17.56 -5.76 2.06
C LEU A 35 16.13 -6.02 2.53
N GLU A 36 15.79 -5.48 3.69
CA GLU A 36 14.44 -5.54 4.24
C GLU A 36 13.62 -4.37 3.72
N PHE A 37 12.42 -4.68 3.23
CA PHE A 37 11.42 -3.67 2.87
C PHE A 37 10.30 -3.72 3.92
N PRO A 38 10.27 -2.78 4.87
CA PRO A 38 9.21 -2.73 5.85
C PRO A 38 7.89 -2.31 5.20
N LEU A 39 6.81 -2.43 5.96
CA LEU A 39 5.55 -1.79 5.60
C LEU A 39 5.74 -0.26 5.55
N PRO A 40 5.03 0.44 4.65
CA PRO A 40 5.10 1.90 4.56
C PRO A 40 4.64 2.55 5.86
N GLY A 41 5.30 3.64 6.25
CA GLY A 41 4.83 4.50 7.33
C GLY A 41 3.68 5.40 6.87
N GLU A 42 3.17 6.24 7.77
CA GLU A 42 2.01 7.10 7.50
C GLU A 42 2.26 8.09 6.34
N GLU A 43 3.47 8.67 6.25
CA GLU A 43 3.83 9.59 5.17
C GLU A 43 3.86 8.86 3.81
N GLU A 44 4.48 7.68 3.76
CA GLU A 44 4.50 6.85 2.55
C GLU A 44 3.10 6.35 2.17
N LEU A 45 2.25 6.03 3.15
CA LEU A 45 0.85 5.66 2.93
C LEU A 45 0.07 6.83 2.29
N CYS A 46 0.30 8.06 2.74
CA CYS A 46 -0.32 9.24 2.14
C CYS A 46 0.12 9.42 0.68
N GLU A 47 1.41 9.26 0.38
CA GLU A 47 1.93 9.31 -0.99
C GLU A 47 1.40 8.16 -1.87
N LEU A 48 1.27 6.95 -1.32
CA LEU A 48 0.65 5.82 -2.01
C LEU A 48 -0.83 6.08 -2.30
N LEU A 49 -1.57 6.67 -1.36
CA LEU A 49 -2.97 7.06 -1.57
C LEU A 49 -3.09 8.10 -2.69
N LYS A 50 -2.24 9.13 -2.70
CA LYS A 50 -2.18 10.13 -3.78
C LYS A 50 -1.87 9.50 -5.13
N LEU A 51 -0.84 8.64 -5.19
CA LEU A 51 -0.43 7.91 -6.38
C LEU A 51 -1.58 7.07 -6.96
N TYR A 52 -2.26 6.32 -6.10
CA TYR A 52 -3.33 5.45 -6.56
C TYR A 52 -4.63 6.21 -6.83
N LEU A 53 -4.91 7.31 -6.12
CA LEU A 53 -6.01 8.21 -6.45
C LEU A 53 -5.84 8.77 -7.87
N ASP A 54 -4.65 9.24 -8.20
CA ASP A 54 -4.33 9.69 -9.56
C ASP A 54 -4.54 8.55 -10.59
N LYS A 55 -3.97 7.37 -10.32
CA LYS A 55 -4.03 6.23 -11.23
C LYS A 55 -5.45 5.69 -11.48
N TYR A 56 -6.26 5.57 -10.43
CA TYR A 56 -7.54 4.88 -10.49
C TYR A 56 -8.74 5.83 -10.59
N ILE A 57 -8.60 7.09 -10.18
CA ILE A 57 -9.72 8.04 -10.18
C ILE A 57 -9.45 9.17 -11.19
N VAL A 58 -8.36 9.92 -11.05
CA VAL A 58 -8.08 11.08 -11.92
C VAL A 58 -7.90 10.63 -13.37
N LYS A 59 -7.11 9.57 -13.58
CA LYS A 59 -6.83 9.00 -14.91
C LYS A 59 -7.90 8.01 -15.37
N ALA A 60 -8.98 7.85 -14.61
CA ALA A 60 -10.09 6.98 -15.01
C ALA A 60 -10.75 7.51 -16.28
N GLY A 61 -10.87 6.64 -17.30
CA GLY A 61 -11.45 7.03 -18.59
C GLY A 61 -10.50 7.81 -19.52
N GLU A 62 -9.24 8.06 -19.11
CA GLU A 62 -8.24 8.63 -20.02
C GLU A 62 -7.78 7.60 -21.07
N ARG A 63 -7.62 8.06 -22.32
CA ARG A 63 -7.10 7.21 -23.40
C ARG A 63 -5.60 7.01 -23.22
N LYS A 64 -5.13 5.76 -23.19
CA LYS A 64 -3.79 5.46 -23.70
C LYS A 64 -3.82 5.54 -25.22
N ALA A 65 -3.05 6.46 -25.79
CA ALA A 65 -2.90 6.58 -27.23
C ALA A 65 -2.35 5.27 -27.82
N GLY A 66 -3.17 4.57 -28.61
CA GLY A 66 -2.80 3.34 -29.28
C GLY A 66 -3.85 2.95 -30.32
N MET A 67 -3.43 2.43 -31.47
CA MET A 67 -4.28 2.06 -32.61
C MET A 67 -5.48 1.16 -32.24
N LEU A 68 -5.36 0.38 -31.17
CA LEU A 68 -6.41 -0.55 -30.71
C LEU A 68 -7.50 0.12 -29.85
N SER A 69 -7.32 1.38 -29.43
CA SER A 69 -8.22 2.08 -28.50
C SER A 69 -9.40 2.78 -29.18
N LEU A 70 -9.52 2.72 -30.50
CA LEU A 70 -10.58 3.42 -31.26
C LEU A 70 -11.94 2.70 -31.21
N PHE A 71 -11.95 1.39 -30.93
CA PHE A 71 -13.16 0.55 -30.98
C PHE A 71 -13.72 0.17 -29.60
N LYS A 72 -13.13 0.64 -28.49
CA LYS A 72 -13.61 0.30 -27.14
C LYS A 72 -14.46 1.42 -26.55
N PRO A 73 -15.60 1.09 -25.90
CA PRO A 73 -16.40 2.06 -25.15
C PRO A 73 -15.54 2.66 -24.02
N GLN A 74 -15.64 3.98 -23.84
CA GLN A 74 -14.87 4.69 -22.83
C GLN A 74 -15.51 4.54 -21.45
N PRO A 75 -14.73 4.26 -20.40
CA PRO A 75 -15.21 4.44 -19.03
C PRO A 75 -15.62 5.88 -18.82
N GLN A 76 -16.70 6.12 -18.07
CA GLN A 76 -17.12 7.45 -17.67
C GLN A 76 -16.00 8.11 -16.84
N LYS A 77 -15.75 9.40 -17.09
CA LYS A 77 -14.84 10.19 -16.26
C LYS A 77 -15.47 10.39 -14.89
N ILE A 78 -14.67 10.27 -13.86
CA ILE A 78 -15.10 10.47 -12.48
C ILE A 78 -14.98 11.95 -12.13
N ASP A 79 -16.06 12.52 -11.58
CA ASP A 79 -16.03 13.85 -10.97
C ASP A 79 -15.52 13.74 -9.53
N ILE A 80 -14.55 14.56 -9.12
CA ILE A 80 -13.93 14.49 -7.80
C ILE A 80 -14.32 15.75 -7.01
N LYS A 81 -15.01 15.58 -5.88
CA LYS A 81 -15.46 16.69 -5.04
C LYS A 81 -14.98 16.54 -3.61
N GLY A 82 -14.27 17.55 -3.13
CA GLY A 82 -13.89 17.65 -1.73
C GLY A 82 -12.91 16.57 -1.25
N ILE A 83 -12.12 15.97 -2.13
CA ILE A 83 -10.96 15.15 -1.73
C ILE A 83 -9.78 16.09 -1.52
N THR A 84 -9.46 16.38 -0.26
CA THR A 84 -8.36 17.26 0.14
C THR A 84 -7.20 16.45 0.72
N ASP A 85 -6.02 17.07 0.81
CA ASP A 85 -4.85 16.46 1.43
C ASP A 85 -5.11 16.02 2.89
N ASP A 86 -5.93 16.76 3.63
CA ASP A 86 -6.30 16.39 5.01
C ASP A 86 -7.10 15.09 5.09
N ILE A 87 -7.98 14.84 4.11
CA ILE A 87 -8.74 13.58 4.01
C ILE A 87 -7.83 12.43 3.65
N LEU A 88 -6.83 12.67 2.79
CA LEU A 88 -5.84 11.64 2.45
C LEU A 88 -4.94 11.32 3.64
N ARG A 89 -4.56 12.31 4.45
CA ARG A 89 -3.84 12.09 5.72
C ARG A 89 -4.70 11.34 6.73
N GLU A 90 -5.97 11.69 6.87
CA GLU A 90 -6.93 10.95 7.73
C GLU A 90 -7.00 9.48 7.31
N ALA A 91 -7.10 9.20 6.00
CA ALA A 91 -7.12 7.84 5.49
C ALA A 91 -5.78 7.11 5.70
N ALA A 92 -4.65 7.78 5.50
CA ALA A 92 -3.32 7.22 5.73
C ALA A 92 -3.17 6.73 7.18
N ALA A 93 -3.56 7.56 8.15
CA ALA A 93 -3.55 7.20 9.57
C ALA A 93 -4.46 6.02 9.91
N LYS A 94 -5.62 5.89 9.23
CA LYS A 94 -6.53 4.75 9.41
C LYS A 94 -6.02 3.45 8.78
N THR A 95 -5.19 3.54 7.74
CA THR A 95 -4.65 2.40 7.01
C THR A 95 -3.27 1.96 7.50
N ASP A 96 -2.92 2.26 8.76
CA ASP A 96 -1.69 1.77 9.36
C ASP A 96 -1.58 0.24 9.24
N GLY A 97 -0.37 -0.24 8.94
CA GLY A 97 -0.10 -1.65 8.66
C GLY A 97 -0.48 -2.14 7.25
N PHE A 98 -1.08 -1.31 6.40
CA PHE A 98 -1.37 -1.70 5.02
C PHE A 98 -0.10 -1.77 4.18
N SER A 99 0.01 -2.78 3.32
CA SER A 99 1.01 -2.82 2.26
C SER A 99 0.62 -1.92 1.07
N GLY A 100 1.61 -1.56 0.25
CA GLY A 100 1.34 -0.82 -0.99
C GLY A 100 0.39 -1.55 -1.95
N ARG A 101 0.28 -2.88 -1.88
CA ARG A 101 -0.70 -3.66 -2.66
C ARG A 101 -2.12 -3.48 -2.12
N GLU A 102 -2.28 -3.36 -0.81
CA GLU A 102 -3.57 -3.16 -0.17
C GLU A 102 -4.10 -1.77 -0.44
N ILE A 103 -3.25 -0.74 -0.39
CA ILE A 103 -3.64 0.62 -0.79
C ILE A 103 -4.09 0.66 -2.26
N ALA A 104 -3.40 -0.05 -3.16
CA ALA A 104 -3.84 -0.17 -4.55
C ALA A 104 -5.24 -0.81 -4.68
N LYS A 105 -5.51 -1.88 -3.90
CA LYS A 105 -6.80 -2.57 -3.88
C LYS A 105 -7.91 -1.70 -3.24
N LEU A 106 -7.58 -0.95 -2.19
CA LEU A 106 -8.48 0.02 -1.57
C LEU A 106 -8.94 1.03 -2.62
N MET A 107 -8.00 1.64 -3.35
CA MET A 107 -8.38 2.64 -4.35
C MET A 107 -9.13 2.06 -5.56
N ALA A 108 -8.82 0.82 -5.97
CA ALA A 108 -9.64 0.11 -6.96
C ALA A 108 -11.08 -0.12 -6.46
N SER A 109 -11.26 -0.32 -5.14
CA SER A 109 -12.58 -0.45 -4.53
C SER A 109 -13.31 0.89 -4.48
N VAL A 110 -12.59 2.00 -4.25
CA VAL A 110 -13.14 3.36 -4.38
C VAL A 110 -13.64 3.58 -5.80
N GLN A 111 -12.82 3.24 -6.82
CA GLN A 111 -13.23 3.36 -8.22
C GLN A 111 -14.48 2.54 -8.53
N ALA A 112 -14.56 1.30 -8.04
CA ALA A 112 -15.73 0.44 -8.21
C ALA A 112 -16.98 1.04 -7.55
N ALA A 113 -16.86 1.58 -6.33
CA ALA A 113 -17.94 2.23 -5.61
C ALA A 113 -18.46 3.47 -6.35
N VAL A 114 -17.56 4.27 -6.92
CA VAL A 114 -17.92 5.43 -7.74
C VAL A 114 -18.67 5.00 -9.00
N TYR A 115 -18.19 4.00 -9.74
CA TYR A 115 -18.90 3.50 -10.93
C TYR A 115 -20.24 2.82 -10.61
N GLY A 116 -20.40 2.33 -9.38
CA GLY A 116 -21.68 1.82 -8.89
C GLY A 116 -22.63 2.91 -8.37
N SER A 117 -22.16 4.14 -8.22
CA SER A 117 -22.97 5.28 -7.77
C SER A 117 -23.81 5.86 -8.91
N LYS A 118 -24.89 6.59 -8.57
CA LYS A 118 -25.80 7.19 -9.56
C LYS A 118 -25.12 8.27 -10.40
N ASP A 119 -24.28 9.08 -9.78
CA ASP A 119 -23.74 10.32 -10.38
C ASP A 119 -22.28 10.17 -10.85
N CYS A 120 -21.65 9.00 -10.64
CA CYS A 120 -20.24 8.75 -10.96
C CYS A 120 -19.30 9.80 -10.36
N GLU A 121 -19.56 10.15 -9.10
CA GLU A 121 -18.85 11.19 -8.36
C GLU A 121 -18.14 10.59 -7.14
N LEU A 122 -16.88 10.95 -6.96
CA LEU A 122 -16.15 10.69 -5.73
C LEU A 122 -16.24 11.92 -4.82
N ASN A 123 -17.01 11.79 -3.74
CA ASN A 123 -17.03 12.77 -2.66
C ASN A 123 -16.35 12.24 -1.39
N SER A 124 -16.07 13.14 -0.43
CA SER A 124 -15.41 12.80 0.84
C SER A 124 -16.14 11.72 1.64
N SER A 125 -17.48 11.67 1.58
CA SER A 125 -18.27 10.69 2.33
C SER A 125 -18.07 9.29 1.77
N LEU A 126 -18.21 9.13 0.45
CA LEU A 126 -18.02 7.84 -0.23
C LEU A 126 -16.57 7.35 -0.06
N PHE A 127 -15.60 8.26 -0.16
CA PHE A 127 -14.20 7.92 0.07
C PHE A 127 -13.97 7.36 1.47
N ARG A 128 -14.46 8.05 2.51
CA ARG A 128 -14.34 7.60 3.90
C ARG A 128 -15.06 6.28 4.15
N GLU A 129 -16.25 6.09 3.59
CA GLU A 129 -17.00 4.85 3.72
C GLU A 129 -16.21 3.64 3.21
N VAL A 130 -15.62 3.77 2.01
CA VAL A 130 -14.80 2.68 1.43
C VAL A 130 -13.52 2.45 2.22
N VAL A 131 -12.87 3.51 2.71
CA VAL A 131 -11.68 3.39 3.58
C VAL A 131 -12.05 2.63 4.86
N ASP A 132 -13.10 3.06 5.57
CA ASP A 132 -13.54 2.46 6.83
C ASP A 132 -13.93 0.97 6.62
N TYR A 133 -14.62 0.66 5.52
CA TYR A 133 -14.93 -0.72 5.14
C TYR A 133 -13.66 -1.56 4.93
N LYS A 134 -12.66 -1.04 4.20
CA LYS A 134 -11.42 -1.76 3.91
C LYS A 134 -10.51 -1.92 5.13
N VAL A 135 -10.50 -0.94 6.03
CA VAL A 135 -9.78 -1.03 7.31
C VAL A 135 -10.41 -2.11 8.19
N ALA A 136 -11.75 -2.18 8.24
CA ALA A 136 -12.43 -3.24 8.98
C ALA A 136 -12.17 -4.65 8.39
N GLU A 137 -12.11 -4.79 7.07
CA GLU A 137 -11.75 -6.06 6.42
C GLU A 137 -10.29 -6.49 6.69
N HIS A 138 -9.36 -5.54 6.80
CA HIS A 138 -7.94 -5.84 7.05
C HIS A 138 -7.67 -6.42 8.44
N GLN A 139 -8.53 -6.12 9.41
CA GLN A 139 -8.41 -6.61 10.79
C GLN A 139 -8.96 -8.03 10.98
N GLN A 140 -9.53 -8.64 9.93
CA GLN A 140 -10.11 -10.00 9.95
C GLN A 140 -9.12 -11.03 9.40
#